data_AF-S4XQD5-F1
#
_entry.id   AF-S4XQD5-F1
#
_cell.length_a   1.000
_cell.length_b   1.000
_cell.length_c   1.000
_cell.angle_alpha   90.00
_cell.angle_beta   90.00
_cell.angle_gamma   90.00
#
_symmetry.space_group_name_H-M   'P 1'
#
loop_
_entity.id
_entity.type
_entity.pdbx_description
1 polymer ?
#
loop_
_entity_poly.entity_id
_entity_poly.type
_entity_poly.pdbx_seq_one_letter_code
_entity_poly.pdbx_strand_id
1 'polypeptide(L)'
;METMTEPKDERSTTESAKKPAFQRYLPLITIAAAAASAGTAALLVNIFEHKQEAKSPFYRVVELDDTIEDPAVWGKNFPIQYDGYRRTVDQKRTRYGGSEAVPRTPTEADPRSVVAQSKLEEDGRLKTMWAGYAFARDFREERGHAYMLEDQVYTERQIATKQPGTCIHCHASVYVPYKKLGGGDLMRGWEAMNQMPFPEARKLVTHPVSCIDCHDPESMQLRVTRPGFLEGIRALKASMGEADYDVNTMATRQEMRSYVCGQCHVEYYFKGPEKRLVYPWAKGIKVDEIYAYYEETGHADWTHAESGAKVLKAQHPEFEMWNQGVHARSGVACADCHMPYQRVGAAKVTDHHIQSPLLNINRACQTCHKWPEDELRQRVETIQGRHAETRDRAMDAVTALIGDIRRAKEAGAADEALAEARAAQRKCQFFVDFAEAENSSGFHAPQEAMRILASAIDTCRRGQLALRGGSNPPSGLVEPPAN
;
A
#
# COMPACT_ATOMS: atom_id res chain seq x y z
N MET A 1 -19.89 -123.41 24.74
CA MET A 1 -20.60 -122.43 23.91
C MET A 1 -19.51 -121.61 23.24
N GLU A 2 -19.15 -122.05 22.02
CA GLU A 2 -18.19 -121.41 21.12
C GLU A 2 -18.69 -120.06 20.66
N THR A 3 -17.74 -119.21 20.25
CA THR A 3 -17.75 -118.22 19.15
C THR A 3 -16.95 -117.00 19.60
N MET A 4 -16.09 -116.34 18.83
CA MET A 4 -15.53 -116.52 17.50
C MET A 4 -14.35 -115.55 17.43
N THR A 5 -13.29 -115.92 16.72
CA THR A 5 -12.09 -115.11 16.45
C THR A 5 -12.20 -114.35 15.12
N GLU A 6 -11.56 -113.16 15.10
CA GLU A 6 -10.97 -112.43 13.95
C GLU A 6 -11.88 -111.68 12.95
N PRO A 7 -11.38 -110.67 12.18
CA PRO A 7 -9.97 -110.24 11.98
C PRO A 7 -9.66 -108.73 12.12
N LYS A 8 -8.35 -108.42 12.08
CA LYS A 8 -7.74 -107.10 11.86
C LYS A 8 -8.06 -106.56 10.47
N ASP A 9 -8.26 -105.25 10.38
CA ASP A 9 -8.33 -104.52 9.11
C ASP A 9 -7.24 -103.44 9.06
N GLU A 10 -6.26 -103.64 8.18
CA GLU A 10 -5.32 -102.61 7.72
C GLU A 10 -6.04 -101.72 6.69
N ARG A 11 -6.10 -100.41 6.93
CA ARG A 11 -6.45 -99.46 5.86
C ARG A 11 -5.69 -98.15 5.95
N SER A 12 -4.76 -98.01 5.01
CA SER A 12 -4.57 -96.86 4.13
C SER A 12 -4.28 -95.50 4.77
N THR A 13 -3.00 -95.14 4.78
CA THR A 13 -2.50 -93.76 4.85
C THR A 13 -3.06 -92.91 3.71
N THR A 14 -3.97 -92.00 4.00
CA THR A 14 -4.24 -90.82 3.16
C THR A 14 -3.56 -89.61 3.77
N GLU A 15 -2.45 -89.21 3.15
CA GLU A 15 -1.78 -87.94 3.40
C GLU A 15 -2.79 -86.80 3.16
N SER A 16 -3.26 -86.17 4.23
CA SER A 16 -3.99 -84.91 4.14
C SER A 16 -3.01 -83.83 3.68
N ALA A 17 -3.10 -83.44 2.42
CA ALA A 17 -2.39 -82.28 1.90
C ALA A 17 -2.70 -81.07 2.79
N LYS A 18 -1.72 -80.65 3.61
CA LYS A 18 -1.81 -79.43 4.41
C LYS A 18 -2.07 -78.28 3.44
N LYS A 19 -3.31 -77.76 3.43
CA LYS A 19 -3.66 -76.54 2.69
C LYS A 19 -2.61 -75.47 3.03
N PRO A 20 -1.98 -74.83 2.03
CA PRO A 20 -0.88 -73.93 2.26
C PRO A 20 -1.35 -72.80 3.19
N ALA A 21 -0.54 -72.47 4.21
CA ALA A 21 -0.84 -71.47 5.24
C ALA A 21 -1.33 -70.12 4.67
N PHE A 22 -0.99 -69.82 3.42
CA PHE A 22 -1.48 -68.67 2.64
C PHE A 22 -3.01 -68.56 2.56
N GLN A 23 -3.74 -69.68 2.44
CA GLN A 23 -5.22 -69.66 2.39
C GLN A 23 -5.87 -69.17 3.69
N ARG A 24 -5.18 -69.28 4.84
CA ARG A 24 -5.68 -68.79 6.13
C ARG A 24 -5.56 -67.27 6.30
N TYR A 25 -4.58 -66.67 5.64
CA TYR A 25 -4.35 -65.22 5.68
C TYR A 25 -5.01 -64.47 4.52
N LEU A 26 -5.45 -65.17 3.47
CA LEU A 26 -6.18 -64.60 2.35
C LEU A 26 -7.35 -63.68 2.78
N PRO A 27 -8.27 -64.08 3.69
CA PRO A 27 -9.34 -63.17 4.12
C PRO A 27 -8.82 -61.93 4.85
N LEU A 28 -7.77 -62.05 5.66
CA LEU A 28 -7.14 -60.90 6.33
C LEU A 28 -6.48 -59.94 5.35
N ILE A 29 -5.76 -60.47 4.34
CA ILE A 29 -5.15 -59.67 3.28
C ILE A 29 -6.24 -59.00 2.43
N THR A 30 -7.32 -59.70 2.11
CA THR A 30 -8.46 -59.13 1.38
C THR A 30 -9.14 -58.03 2.17
N ILE A 31 -9.35 -58.21 3.48
CA ILE A 31 -9.92 -57.18 4.37
C ILE A 31 -8.98 -55.97 4.47
N ALA A 32 -7.67 -56.19 4.64
CA ALA A 32 -6.69 -55.10 4.71
C ALA A 32 -6.60 -54.32 3.38
N ALA A 33 -6.59 -55.02 2.25
CA ALA A 33 -6.59 -54.40 0.92
C ALA A 33 -7.90 -53.64 0.65
N ALA A 34 -9.04 -54.17 1.09
CA ALA A 34 -10.34 -53.48 0.99
C ALA A 34 -10.37 -52.22 1.86
N ALA A 35 -9.86 -52.29 3.10
CA ALA A 35 -9.77 -51.14 4.00
C ALA A 35 -8.81 -50.06 3.47
N ALA A 36 -7.65 -50.45 2.94
CA ALA A 36 -6.69 -49.53 2.32
C ALA A 36 -7.27 -48.87 1.05
N SER A 37 -7.97 -49.64 0.22
CA SER A 37 -8.67 -49.12 -0.96
C SER A 37 -9.77 -48.14 -0.57
N ALA A 38 -10.58 -48.47 0.44
CA ALA A 38 -11.63 -47.60 0.95
C ALA A 38 -11.07 -46.30 1.56
N GLY A 39 -9.98 -46.38 2.33
CA GLY A 39 -9.29 -45.21 2.88
C GLY A 39 -8.69 -44.31 1.80
N THR A 40 -8.09 -44.91 0.76
CA THR A 40 -7.56 -44.17 -0.39
C THR A 40 -8.68 -43.50 -1.17
N ALA A 41 -9.79 -44.19 -1.41
CA ALA A 41 -10.97 -43.63 -2.07
C ALA A 41 -11.58 -42.48 -1.25
N ALA A 42 -11.72 -42.63 0.07
CA ALA A 42 -12.22 -41.57 0.95
C ALA A 42 -11.32 -40.32 0.94
N LEU A 43 -10.00 -40.51 0.93
CA LEU A 43 -9.04 -39.42 0.81
C LEU A 43 -9.15 -38.73 -0.57
N LEU A 44 -9.25 -39.49 -1.65
CA LEU A 44 -9.42 -38.94 -3.00
C LEU A 44 -10.74 -38.19 -3.17
N VAL A 45 -11.84 -38.71 -2.60
CA VAL A 45 -13.13 -38.02 -2.56
C VAL A 45 -13.01 -36.72 -1.78
N ASN A 46 -12.41 -36.74 -0.58
CA ASN A 46 -12.20 -35.53 0.22
C ASN A 46 -11.34 -34.49 -0.52
N ILE A 47 -10.25 -34.91 -1.19
CA ILE A 47 -9.42 -34.01 -2.01
C ILE A 47 -10.23 -33.46 -3.19
N PHE A 48 -11.04 -34.30 -3.85
CA PHE A 48 -11.85 -33.89 -4.98
C PHE A 48 -12.95 -32.92 -4.56
N GLU A 49 -13.66 -33.19 -3.47
CA GLU A 49 -14.65 -32.30 -2.86
C GLU A 49 -14.01 -30.97 -2.50
N HIS A 50 -12.88 -30.95 -1.78
CA HIS A 50 -12.18 -29.70 -1.49
C HIS A 50 -11.69 -28.97 -2.74
N LYS A 51 -11.23 -29.69 -3.78
CA LYS A 51 -10.90 -29.06 -5.07
C LYS A 51 -12.13 -28.51 -5.79
N GLN A 52 -13.29 -29.11 -5.61
CA GLN A 52 -14.55 -28.68 -6.23
C GLN A 52 -15.16 -27.50 -5.47
N GLU A 53 -15.12 -27.51 -4.14
CA GLU A 53 -15.43 -26.36 -3.28
C GLU A 53 -14.50 -25.17 -3.59
N ALA A 54 -13.21 -25.43 -3.80
CA ALA A 54 -12.25 -24.39 -4.19
C ALA A 54 -12.52 -23.77 -5.58
N LYS A 55 -13.28 -24.44 -6.47
CA LYS A 55 -13.67 -23.89 -7.79
C LYS A 55 -14.79 -22.86 -7.70
N SER A 56 -15.62 -22.90 -6.65
CA SER A 56 -16.69 -21.92 -6.40
C SER A 56 -16.60 -21.42 -4.96
N PRO A 57 -15.56 -20.64 -4.60
CA PRO A 57 -15.28 -20.29 -3.21
C PRO A 57 -16.27 -19.29 -2.59
N PHE A 58 -17.25 -18.79 -3.37
CA PHE A 58 -18.25 -17.83 -2.93
C PHE A 58 -19.58 -18.02 -3.66
N TYR A 59 -20.67 -17.61 -3.00
CA TYR A 59 -22.00 -17.60 -3.60
C TYR A 59 -22.09 -16.51 -4.68
N ARG A 60 -22.38 -16.93 -5.92
CA ARG A 60 -22.62 -16.03 -7.07
C ARG A 60 -24.11 -15.76 -7.19
N VAL A 61 -24.55 -14.63 -6.64
CA VAL A 61 -25.93 -14.11 -6.74
C VAL A 61 -26.12 -13.34 -8.05
N VAL A 62 -25.08 -12.65 -8.51
CA VAL A 62 -25.03 -11.96 -9.80
C VAL A 62 -23.73 -12.30 -10.52
N GLU A 63 -23.76 -12.32 -11.84
CA GLU A 63 -22.54 -12.42 -12.65
C GLU A 63 -21.78 -11.09 -12.60
N LEU A 64 -20.47 -11.18 -12.39
CA LEU A 64 -19.56 -10.05 -12.41
C LEU A 64 -18.64 -10.19 -13.63
N ASP A 65 -18.37 -9.07 -14.28
CA ASP A 65 -17.40 -8.99 -15.37
C ASP A 65 -16.57 -7.72 -15.28
N ASP A 66 -15.62 -7.57 -16.20
CA ASP A 66 -14.64 -6.50 -16.23
C ASP A 66 -15.19 -5.12 -16.62
N THR A 67 -16.51 -4.99 -16.75
CA THR A 67 -17.21 -3.73 -17.03
C THR A 67 -18.03 -3.21 -15.85
N ILE A 68 -18.19 -4.01 -14.79
CA ILE A 68 -19.02 -3.67 -13.62
C ILE A 68 -18.16 -3.00 -12.54
N GLU A 69 -18.23 -1.68 -12.45
CA GLU A 69 -17.51 -0.88 -11.44
C GLU A 69 -18.33 -0.52 -10.20
N ASP A 70 -19.66 -0.67 -10.24
CA ASP A 70 -20.52 -0.32 -9.10
C ASP A 70 -20.33 -1.31 -7.94
N PRO A 71 -19.74 -0.88 -6.80
CA PRO A 71 -19.47 -1.77 -5.68
C PRO A 71 -20.74 -2.35 -5.04
N ALA A 72 -21.92 -1.73 -5.23
CA ALA A 72 -23.17 -2.27 -4.74
C ALA A 72 -23.59 -3.56 -5.47
N VAL A 73 -23.20 -3.72 -6.75
CA VAL A 73 -23.42 -4.95 -7.52
C VAL A 73 -22.51 -6.06 -6.99
N TRP A 74 -21.24 -5.76 -6.76
CA TRP A 74 -20.28 -6.67 -6.12
C TRP A 74 -20.76 -7.10 -4.72
N GLY A 75 -21.33 -6.18 -3.95
CA GLY A 75 -21.87 -6.43 -2.62
C GLY A 75 -23.04 -7.42 -2.58
N LYS A 76 -23.69 -7.73 -3.70
CA LYS A 76 -24.70 -8.81 -3.77
C LYS A 76 -24.05 -10.19 -3.62
N ASN A 77 -22.82 -10.36 -4.12
CA ASN A 77 -22.02 -11.58 -3.95
C ASN A 77 -21.18 -11.55 -2.67
N PHE A 78 -20.71 -10.36 -2.26
CA PHE A 78 -19.77 -10.17 -1.15
C PHE A 78 -20.28 -9.16 -0.10
N PRO A 79 -21.43 -9.44 0.55
CA PRO A 79 -22.09 -8.46 1.42
C PRO A 79 -21.24 -8.04 2.63
N ILE A 80 -20.43 -8.94 3.19
CA ILE A 80 -19.59 -8.65 4.37
C ILE A 80 -18.43 -7.71 3.99
N GLN A 81 -17.78 -7.97 2.85
CA GLN A 81 -16.70 -7.13 2.33
C GLN A 81 -17.24 -5.76 1.91
N TYR A 82 -18.41 -5.73 1.26
CA TYR A 82 -19.06 -4.49 0.88
C TYR A 82 -19.49 -3.64 2.08
N ASP A 83 -20.01 -4.26 3.14
CA ASP A 83 -20.29 -3.55 4.40
C ASP A 83 -19.02 -2.93 4.98
N GLY A 84 -17.92 -3.70 5.09
CA GLY A 84 -16.62 -3.17 5.53
C GLY A 84 -16.13 -2.01 4.66
N TYR A 85 -16.22 -2.13 3.34
CA TYR A 85 -15.88 -1.06 2.39
C TYR A 85 -16.71 0.21 2.62
N ARG A 86 -18.02 0.08 2.82
CA ARG A 86 -18.92 1.22 3.09
C ARG A 86 -18.61 1.91 4.41
N ARG A 87 -18.09 1.18 5.39
CA ARG A 87 -17.71 1.73 6.70
C ARG A 87 -16.49 2.64 6.66
N THR A 88 -15.81 2.77 5.53
CA THR A 88 -14.77 3.81 5.35
C THR A 88 -15.32 5.25 5.40
N VAL A 89 -16.63 5.44 5.60
CA VAL A 89 -17.22 6.72 6.04
C VAL A 89 -16.98 7.03 7.52
N ASP A 90 -16.69 6.01 8.34
CA ASP A 90 -16.44 6.15 9.77
C ASP A 90 -15.14 6.96 9.98
N GLN A 91 -15.21 8.04 10.76
CA GLN A 91 -14.05 8.87 11.08
C GLN A 91 -13.80 8.81 12.58
N LYS A 92 -12.63 8.29 12.96
CA LYS A 92 -12.21 8.21 14.35
C LYS A 92 -10.73 8.58 14.48
N ARG A 93 -10.51 9.66 15.24
CA ARG A 93 -9.17 10.18 15.52
C ARG A 93 -8.40 9.24 16.45
N THR A 94 -7.12 9.06 16.12
CA THR A 94 -6.09 8.54 17.03
C THR A 94 -5.12 9.66 17.37
N ARG A 95 -4.11 9.39 18.20
CA ARG A 95 -3.21 10.45 18.67
C ARG A 95 -2.41 11.14 17.55
N TYR A 96 -1.96 10.39 16.55
CA TYR A 96 -1.09 10.87 15.46
C TYR A 96 -1.58 10.44 14.07
N GLY A 97 -2.90 10.29 13.90
CA GLY A 97 -3.49 9.90 12.62
C GLY A 97 -4.94 9.45 12.80
N GLY A 98 -5.50 8.82 11.76
CA GLY A 98 -6.95 8.68 11.66
C GLY A 98 -7.60 10.05 11.46
N SER A 99 -8.91 10.06 11.22
CA SER A 99 -9.59 11.29 10.79
C SER A 99 -10.62 11.77 11.81
N GLU A 100 -10.86 13.07 11.80
CA GLU A 100 -11.92 13.72 12.57
C GLU A 100 -12.88 14.44 11.64
N ALA A 101 -14.18 14.21 11.85
CA ALA A 101 -15.24 14.90 11.12
C ALA A 101 -15.40 16.33 11.67
N VAL A 102 -14.88 17.31 10.96
CA VAL A 102 -14.93 18.72 11.35
C VAL A 102 -16.10 19.42 10.64
N PRO A 103 -17.08 19.97 11.40
CA PRO A 103 -18.13 20.79 10.82
C PRO A 103 -17.56 22.03 10.12
N ARG A 104 -18.08 22.34 8.94
CA ARG A 104 -17.71 23.52 8.15
C ARG A 104 -18.97 24.15 7.58
N THR A 105 -18.99 25.47 7.46
CA THR A 105 -20.03 26.18 6.71
C THR A 105 -19.84 25.93 5.21
N PRO A 106 -20.81 25.32 4.51
CA PRO A 106 -20.72 25.12 3.07
C PRO A 106 -20.51 26.43 2.30
N THR A 107 -19.80 26.36 1.19
CA THR A 107 -19.60 27.47 0.24
C THR A 107 -20.07 27.06 -1.15
N GLU A 108 -20.20 28.00 -2.08
CA GLU A 108 -20.52 27.68 -3.48
C GLU A 108 -19.46 26.77 -4.12
N ALA A 109 -18.19 26.91 -3.72
CA ALA A 109 -17.07 26.13 -4.26
C ALA A 109 -16.94 24.75 -3.61
N ASP A 110 -17.41 24.58 -2.38
CA ASP A 110 -17.37 23.32 -1.63
C ASP A 110 -18.65 23.20 -0.77
N PRO A 111 -19.63 22.41 -1.23
CA PRO A 111 -20.94 22.26 -0.59
C PRO A 111 -20.91 21.36 0.64
N ARG A 112 -19.76 20.76 0.99
CA ARG A 112 -19.67 19.85 2.13
C ARG A 112 -19.82 20.62 3.45
N SER A 113 -20.67 20.10 4.33
CA SER A 113 -20.85 20.58 5.70
C SER A 113 -19.93 19.91 6.71
N VAL A 114 -19.22 18.86 6.29
CA VAL A 114 -18.26 18.11 7.10
C VAL A 114 -17.03 17.80 6.25
N VAL A 115 -15.85 18.17 6.75
CA VAL A 115 -14.56 17.96 6.10
C VAL A 115 -13.57 17.34 7.09
N ALA A 116 -12.43 16.88 6.59
CA ALA A 116 -11.31 16.50 7.45
C ALA A 116 -10.55 17.74 7.96
N GLN A 117 -9.83 17.57 9.06
CA GLN A 117 -9.02 18.60 9.69
C GLN A 117 -7.97 19.18 8.72
N SER A 118 -7.76 20.50 8.78
CA SER A 118 -6.75 21.18 7.95
C SER A 118 -5.38 21.08 8.60
N LYS A 119 -4.44 20.35 7.97
CA LYS A 119 -3.04 20.27 8.41
C LYS A 119 -2.36 21.65 8.32
N LEU A 120 -2.80 22.50 7.39
CA LEU A 120 -2.30 23.87 7.25
C LEU A 120 -2.74 24.82 8.38
N GLU A 121 -3.83 24.50 9.08
CA GLU A 121 -4.28 25.26 10.26
C GLU A 121 -3.60 24.75 11.53
N GLU A 122 -3.33 23.44 11.62
CA GLU A 122 -2.54 22.85 12.70
C GLU A 122 -1.07 23.31 12.66
N ASP A 123 -0.47 23.36 11.47
CA ASP A 123 0.91 23.79 11.28
C ASP A 123 1.06 24.76 10.10
N GLY A 124 1.18 26.05 10.43
CA GLY A 124 1.40 27.12 9.45
C GLY A 124 2.72 27.01 8.69
N ARG A 125 3.72 26.26 9.19
CA ARG A 125 5.01 26.07 8.50
C ARG A 125 4.84 25.36 7.16
N LEU A 126 3.81 24.53 7.00
CA LEU A 126 3.47 23.88 5.74
C LEU A 126 3.14 24.89 4.63
N LYS A 127 2.48 26.01 4.96
CA LYS A 127 2.20 27.09 3.99
C LYS A 127 3.49 27.75 3.51
N THR A 128 4.46 27.95 4.40
CA THR A 128 5.79 28.46 4.05
C THR A 128 6.55 27.46 3.20
N MET A 129 6.61 26.19 3.61
CA MET A 129 7.33 25.13 2.88
C MET A 129 6.81 24.94 1.46
N TRP A 130 5.50 25.06 1.25
CA TRP A 130 4.86 24.89 -0.05
C TRP A 130 4.53 26.22 -0.75
N ALA A 131 5.17 27.33 -0.35
CA ALA A 131 4.86 28.64 -0.93
C ALA A 131 5.05 28.64 -2.46
N GLY A 132 4.00 29.06 -3.16
CA GLY A 132 3.92 29.02 -4.63
C GLY A 132 3.35 27.73 -5.21
N TYR A 133 2.92 26.77 -4.38
CA TYR A 133 2.34 25.50 -4.81
C TYR A 133 0.92 25.31 -4.28
N ALA A 134 0.13 24.46 -4.95
CA ALA A 134 -1.29 24.27 -4.62
C ALA A 134 -1.50 23.74 -3.18
N PHE A 135 -0.58 22.95 -2.66
CA PHE A 135 -0.65 22.42 -1.29
C PHE A 135 -0.59 23.50 -0.20
N ALA A 136 -0.06 24.70 -0.48
CA ALA A 136 -0.13 25.82 0.46
C ALA A 136 -1.54 26.45 0.57
N ARG A 137 -2.49 26.02 -0.27
CA ARG A 137 -3.88 26.49 -0.27
C ARG A 137 -4.79 25.56 0.52
N ASP A 138 -4.67 24.25 0.29
CA ASP A 138 -5.46 23.26 1.02
C ASP A 138 -4.73 21.92 1.10
N PHE A 139 -4.52 21.45 2.33
CA PHE A 139 -3.98 20.15 2.67
C PHE A 139 -4.61 19.71 4.00
N ARG A 140 -5.23 18.54 3.99
CA ARG A 140 -6.09 18.05 5.07
C ARG A 140 -5.69 16.64 5.44
N GLU A 141 -5.98 16.27 6.68
CA GLU A 141 -5.84 14.90 7.17
C GLU A 141 -6.64 13.94 6.29
N GLU A 142 -6.03 12.80 6.01
CA GLU A 142 -6.57 11.74 5.20
C GLU A 142 -7.76 11.09 5.92
N ARG A 143 -8.82 10.77 5.17
CA ARG A 143 -9.99 10.03 5.67
C ARG A 143 -10.31 8.85 4.77
N GLY A 144 -11.25 8.02 5.19
CA GLY A 144 -11.48 6.73 4.54
C GLY A 144 -11.87 6.82 3.06
N HIS A 145 -11.63 5.71 2.35
CA HIS A 145 -11.75 5.60 0.89
C HIS A 145 -13.07 6.10 0.31
N ALA A 146 -14.18 6.01 1.04
CA ALA A 146 -15.48 6.53 0.61
C ALA A 146 -15.43 8.03 0.19
N TYR A 147 -14.50 8.80 0.74
CA TYR A 147 -14.43 10.25 0.51
C TYR A 147 -13.39 10.67 -0.54
N MET A 148 -12.48 9.80 -0.96
CA MET A 148 -11.30 10.21 -1.74
C MET A 148 -11.64 10.97 -3.04
N LEU A 149 -12.74 10.60 -3.71
CA LEU A 149 -13.19 11.25 -4.94
C LEU A 149 -13.77 12.63 -4.63
N GLU A 150 -14.60 12.70 -3.61
CA GLU A 150 -15.24 13.95 -3.17
C GLU A 150 -14.19 14.95 -2.68
N ASP A 151 -13.23 14.49 -1.90
CA ASP A 151 -12.13 15.31 -1.38
C ASP A 151 -11.25 15.87 -2.48
N GLN A 152 -10.97 15.07 -3.51
CA GLN A 152 -10.21 15.53 -4.68
C GLN A 152 -10.99 16.52 -5.55
N VAL A 153 -12.32 16.45 -5.56
CA VAL A 153 -13.18 17.39 -6.29
C VAL A 153 -13.20 18.76 -5.61
N TYR A 154 -13.32 18.79 -4.28
CA TYR A 154 -13.59 20.03 -3.55
C TYR A 154 -12.38 20.62 -2.83
N THR A 155 -11.22 19.97 -2.85
CA THR A 155 -10.00 20.59 -2.32
C THR A 155 -9.72 21.93 -3.02
N GLU A 156 -9.30 22.94 -2.26
CA GLU A 156 -9.00 24.26 -2.86
C GLU A 156 -7.80 24.19 -3.82
N ARG A 157 -7.06 23.08 -3.84
CA ARG A 157 -6.03 22.80 -4.86
C ARG A 157 -6.57 22.79 -6.29
N GLN A 158 -7.86 22.47 -6.48
CA GLN A 158 -8.54 22.54 -7.78
C GLN A 158 -8.81 23.99 -8.24
N ILE A 159 -8.89 24.92 -7.29
CA ILE A 159 -9.08 26.36 -7.56
C ILE A 159 -7.72 27.04 -7.71
N ALA A 160 -6.74 26.63 -6.89
CA ALA A 160 -5.39 27.17 -6.90
C ALA A 160 -4.64 26.91 -8.21
N THR A 161 -4.92 25.80 -8.88
CA THR A 161 -4.30 25.43 -10.16
C THR A 161 -5.24 24.59 -11.00
N LYS A 162 -5.03 24.60 -12.32
CA LYS A 162 -5.75 23.73 -13.25
C LYS A 162 -5.15 22.32 -13.16
N GLN A 163 -5.70 21.49 -12.30
CA GLN A 163 -5.26 20.11 -12.13
C GLN A 163 -5.57 19.27 -13.39
N PRO A 164 -4.67 18.35 -13.79
CA PRO A 164 -4.92 17.43 -14.90
C PRO A 164 -5.85 16.28 -14.48
N GLY A 165 -6.38 15.57 -15.48
CA GLY A 165 -7.16 14.35 -15.31
C GLY A 165 -6.34 13.22 -14.68
N THR A 166 -5.02 13.31 -14.70
CA THR A 166 -4.11 12.45 -13.94
C THR A 166 -4.45 12.40 -12.46
N CYS A 167 -4.97 13.49 -11.87
CA CYS A 167 -5.41 13.52 -10.48
C CYS A 167 -6.63 12.64 -10.17
N ILE A 168 -7.32 12.10 -11.18
CA ILE A 168 -8.37 11.10 -10.98
C ILE A 168 -7.77 9.73 -10.67
N HIS A 169 -6.52 9.46 -11.07
CA HIS A 169 -5.85 8.16 -10.95
C HIS A 169 -6.11 7.58 -9.56
N CYS A 170 -5.50 8.08 -8.50
CA CYS A 170 -5.62 7.47 -7.17
C CYS A 170 -6.92 7.81 -6.40
N HIS A 171 -7.85 8.56 -7.00
CA HIS A 171 -9.02 9.12 -6.30
C HIS A 171 -10.36 8.56 -6.79
N ALA A 172 -10.34 7.67 -7.79
CA ALA A 172 -11.55 7.06 -8.33
C ALA A 172 -11.32 5.60 -8.72
N SER A 173 -12.43 4.90 -8.97
CA SER A 173 -12.43 3.66 -9.74
C SER A 173 -12.20 4.00 -11.21
N VAL A 174 -11.03 3.63 -11.74
CA VAL A 174 -10.57 4.11 -13.07
C VAL A 174 -10.40 3.01 -14.10
N TYR A 175 -10.42 1.73 -13.70
CA TYR A 175 -10.23 0.62 -14.62
C TYR A 175 -11.18 0.67 -15.82
N VAL A 176 -12.49 0.75 -15.56
CA VAL A 176 -13.52 0.81 -16.60
C VAL A 176 -13.43 2.11 -17.43
N PRO A 177 -13.30 3.31 -16.82
CA PRO A 177 -13.07 4.56 -17.56
C PRO A 177 -11.86 4.51 -18.50
N TYR A 178 -10.71 3.98 -18.05
CA TYR A 178 -9.54 3.80 -18.90
C TYR A 178 -9.81 2.82 -20.04
N LYS A 179 -10.37 1.64 -19.75
CA LYS A 179 -10.74 0.66 -20.79
C LYS A 179 -11.67 1.28 -21.84
N LYS A 180 -12.65 2.08 -21.45
CA LYS A 180 -13.56 2.78 -22.36
C LYS A 180 -12.82 3.81 -23.23
N LEU A 181 -12.03 4.70 -22.62
CA LEU A 181 -11.27 5.73 -23.34
C LEU A 181 -10.24 5.14 -24.31
N GLY A 182 -9.61 4.04 -23.93
CA GLY A 182 -8.59 3.38 -24.73
C GLY A 182 -9.11 2.36 -25.73
N GLY A 183 -10.43 2.19 -25.88
CA GLY A 183 -11.01 1.18 -26.79
C GLY A 183 -10.62 -0.25 -26.42
N GLY A 184 -10.52 -0.53 -25.13
CA GLY A 184 -10.08 -1.82 -24.57
C GLY A 184 -8.62 -1.83 -24.11
N ASP A 185 -7.81 -0.83 -24.44
CA ASP A 185 -6.43 -0.70 -23.97
C ASP A 185 -6.35 0.22 -22.73
N LEU A 186 -5.87 -0.34 -21.61
CA LEU A 186 -5.76 0.37 -20.35
C LEU A 186 -4.73 1.51 -20.39
N MET A 187 -3.59 1.30 -21.06
CA MET A 187 -2.51 2.28 -21.17
C MET A 187 -2.96 3.47 -22.02
N ARG A 188 -3.57 3.19 -23.17
CA ARG A 188 -4.10 4.23 -24.06
C ARG A 188 -5.18 5.07 -23.38
N GLY A 189 -6.06 4.43 -22.62
CA GLY A 189 -7.09 5.13 -21.85
C GLY A 189 -6.53 6.02 -20.75
N TRP A 190 -5.50 5.54 -20.05
CA TRP A 190 -4.79 6.31 -19.04
C TRP A 190 -4.08 7.53 -19.63
N GLU A 191 -3.34 7.36 -20.74
CA GLU A 191 -2.69 8.47 -21.45
C GLU A 191 -3.70 9.53 -21.94
N ALA A 192 -4.85 9.08 -22.44
CA ALA A 192 -5.92 9.97 -22.86
C ALA A 192 -6.51 10.76 -21.69
N MET A 193 -6.78 10.11 -20.55
CA MET A 193 -7.35 10.78 -19.39
C MET A 193 -6.36 11.76 -18.74
N ASN A 194 -5.06 11.42 -18.68
CA ASN A 194 -4.04 12.27 -18.06
C ASN A 194 -4.03 13.69 -18.64
N GLN A 195 -4.22 13.80 -19.95
CA GLN A 195 -4.18 15.07 -20.68
C GLN A 195 -5.47 15.90 -20.58
N MET A 196 -6.56 15.33 -20.07
CA MET A 196 -7.81 16.05 -19.89
C MET A 196 -7.68 17.07 -18.75
N PRO A 197 -8.39 18.20 -18.78
CA PRO A 197 -8.66 18.99 -17.58
C PRO A 197 -9.40 18.13 -16.54
N PHE A 198 -9.07 18.29 -15.25
CA PHE A 198 -9.73 17.53 -14.18
C PHE A 198 -11.27 17.56 -14.24
N PRO A 199 -11.96 18.70 -14.48
CA PRO A 199 -13.43 18.72 -14.57
C PRO A 199 -14.01 17.87 -15.70
N GLU A 200 -13.26 17.63 -16.76
CA GLU A 200 -13.67 16.76 -17.87
C GLU A 200 -13.46 15.29 -17.50
N ALA A 201 -12.28 14.95 -16.98
CA ALA A 201 -11.99 13.60 -16.49
C ALA A 201 -12.96 13.17 -15.38
N ARG A 202 -13.32 14.09 -14.47
CA ARG A 202 -14.28 13.84 -13.39
C ARG A 202 -15.64 13.36 -13.90
N LYS A 203 -16.09 13.77 -15.09
CA LYS A 203 -17.37 13.34 -15.66
C LYS A 203 -17.37 11.86 -16.07
N LEU A 204 -16.20 11.25 -16.19
CA LEU A 204 -16.02 9.88 -16.65
C LEU A 204 -16.01 8.86 -15.50
N VAL A 205 -16.01 9.31 -14.25
CA VAL A 205 -15.94 8.47 -13.06
C VAL A 205 -17.14 8.71 -12.15
N THR A 206 -17.63 7.66 -11.49
CA THR A 206 -18.79 7.76 -10.59
C THR A 206 -18.45 7.43 -9.14
N HIS A 207 -17.53 6.49 -8.92
CA HIS A 207 -17.19 5.98 -7.60
C HIS A 207 -15.76 6.36 -7.21
N PRO A 208 -15.47 6.49 -5.89
CA PRO A 208 -14.10 6.33 -5.40
C PRO A 208 -13.56 4.93 -5.79
N VAL A 209 -12.32 4.61 -5.44
CA VAL A 209 -11.75 3.27 -5.66
C VAL A 209 -12.72 2.19 -5.20
N SER A 210 -12.98 1.22 -6.08
CA SER A 210 -13.99 0.20 -5.92
C SER A 210 -13.38 -1.21 -5.99
N CYS A 211 -14.23 -2.23 -5.93
CA CYS A 211 -13.81 -3.64 -5.91
C CYS A 211 -12.96 -4.02 -7.14
N ILE A 212 -13.33 -3.50 -8.32
CA ILE A 212 -12.72 -3.87 -9.61
C ILE A 212 -11.27 -3.41 -9.75
N ASP A 213 -10.85 -2.39 -9.01
CA ASP A 213 -9.50 -1.82 -9.06
C ASP A 213 -8.44 -2.75 -8.40
N CYS A 214 -8.90 -3.68 -7.56
CA CYS A 214 -8.04 -4.60 -6.80
C CYS A 214 -8.37 -6.08 -7.02
N HIS A 215 -9.58 -6.41 -7.49
CA HIS A 215 -10.05 -7.77 -7.68
C HIS A 215 -10.41 -8.07 -9.13
N ASP A 216 -10.01 -9.25 -9.58
CA ASP A 216 -10.53 -9.87 -10.80
C ASP A 216 -12.00 -10.31 -10.60
N PRO A 217 -12.95 -9.90 -11.44
CA PRO A 217 -14.39 -10.15 -11.25
C PRO A 217 -14.80 -11.62 -11.33
N GLU A 218 -14.03 -12.44 -12.05
CA GLU A 218 -14.37 -13.87 -12.24
C GLU A 218 -13.80 -14.73 -11.11
N SER A 219 -12.54 -14.50 -10.76
CA SER A 219 -11.77 -15.35 -9.83
C SER A 219 -11.61 -14.77 -8.43
N MET A 220 -11.89 -13.48 -8.24
CA MET A 220 -11.59 -12.69 -7.03
C MET A 220 -10.11 -12.60 -6.65
N GLN A 221 -9.20 -13.10 -7.49
CA GLN A 221 -7.77 -12.94 -7.27
C GLN A 221 -7.42 -11.46 -7.25
N LEU A 222 -6.43 -11.10 -6.42
CA LEU A 222 -5.91 -9.75 -6.41
C LEU A 222 -5.24 -9.48 -7.76
N ARG A 223 -5.41 -8.25 -8.25
CA ARG A 223 -4.75 -7.76 -9.46
C ARG A 223 -4.36 -6.30 -9.31
N VAL A 224 -3.32 -5.91 -10.01
CA VAL A 224 -2.95 -4.51 -10.25
C VAL A 224 -3.60 -4.05 -11.54
N THR A 225 -4.31 -2.94 -11.47
CA THR A 225 -5.03 -2.33 -12.60
C THR A 225 -4.50 -0.93 -12.95
N ARG A 226 -3.61 -0.35 -12.14
CA ARG A 226 -3.12 1.02 -12.36
C ARG A 226 -1.84 1.06 -13.19
N PRO A 227 -1.86 1.66 -14.40
CA PRO A 227 -0.66 1.82 -15.23
C PRO A 227 0.58 2.40 -14.53
N GLY A 228 0.40 3.40 -13.66
CA GLY A 228 1.52 3.99 -12.90
C GLY A 228 2.29 2.94 -12.10
N PHE A 229 1.58 2.04 -11.40
CA PHE A 229 2.22 0.95 -10.65
C PHE A 229 2.76 -0.14 -11.54
N LEU A 230 2.05 -0.52 -12.62
CA LEU A 230 2.54 -1.50 -13.59
C LEU A 230 3.92 -1.08 -14.14
N GLU A 231 4.09 0.19 -14.48
CA GLU A 231 5.37 0.74 -14.94
C GLU A 231 6.38 0.89 -13.81
N GLY A 232 5.97 1.43 -12.66
CA GLY A 232 6.83 1.68 -11.51
C GLY A 232 7.44 0.40 -10.95
N ILE A 233 6.64 -0.63 -10.67
CA ILE A 233 7.13 -1.89 -10.12
C ILE A 233 8.04 -2.62 -11.10
N ARG A 234 7.75 -2.53 -12.41
CA ARG A 234 8.62 -3.07 -13.45
C ARG A 234 9.97 -2.38 -13.46
N ALA A 235 10.00 -1.05 -13.36
CA ALA A 235 11.25 -0.30 -13.28
C ALA A 235 12.05 -0.65 -12.01
N LEU A 236 11.37 -0.81 -10.87
CA LEU A 236 12.00 -1.24 -9.61
C LEU A 236 12.60 -2.64 -9.71
N LYS A 237 11.86 -3.61 -10.24
CA LYS A 237 12.34 -4.99 -10.40
C LYS A 237 13.49 -5.07 -11.40
N ALA A 238 13.45 -4.28 -12.47
CA ALA A 238 14.55 -4.15 -13.41
C ALA A 238 15.83 -3.62 -12.75
N SER A 239 15.75 -2.64 -11.85
CA SER A 239 16.92 -2.14 -11.10
C SER A 239 17.47 -3.17 -10.10
N MET A 240 16.67 -4.17 -9.73
CA MET A 240 17.06 -5.33 -8.92
C MET A 240 17.54 -6.53 -9.75
N GLY A 241 17.65 -6.39 -11.08
CA GLY A 241 18.11 -7.45 -11.98
C GLY A 241 17.02 -8.38 -12.52
N GLU A 242 15.75 -8.07 -12.29
CA GLU A 242 14.59 -8.82 -12.81
C GLU A 242 13.93 -8.01 -13.94
N ALA A 243 14.40 -8.25 -15.17
CA ALA A 243 13.83 -7.65 -16.38
C ALA A 243 12.44 -8.20 -16.71
N ASP A 244 11.65 -7.44 -17.46
CA ASP A 244 10.32 -7.83 -17.98
C ASP A 244 9.31 -8.27 -16.91
N TYR A 245 9.43 -7.74 -15.69
CA TYR A 245 8.52 -8.06 -14.60
C TYR A 245 7.07 -7.70 -14.94
N ASP A 246 6.19 -8.70 -14.85
CA ASP A 246 4.74 -8.55 -14.92
C ASP A 246 4.12 -8.93 -13.57
N VAL A 247 3.69 -7.90 -12.84
CA VAL A 247 3.16 -8.05 -11.49
C VAL A 247 1.95 -8.99 -11.42
N ASN A 248 1.10 -9.04 -12.44
CA ASN A 248 -0.13 -9.83 -12.38
C ASN A 248 0.10 -11.32 -12.63
N THR A 249 1.27 -11.71 -13.13
CA THR A 249 1.63 -13.12 -13.38
C THR A 249 2.79 -13.61 -12.53
N MET A 250 3.67 -12.71 -12.09
CA MET A 250 4.90 -13.05 -11.37
C MET A 250 4.84 -12.76 -9.87
N ALA A 251 4.00 -11.81 -9.42
CA ALA A 251 3.94 -11.47 -8.00
C ALA A 251 3.36 -12.62 -7.17
N THR A 252 3.98 -12.87 -6.03
CA THR A 252 3.43 -13.79 -5.05
C THR A 252 2.14 -13.24 -4.44
N ARG A 253 1.30 -14.13 -3.89
CA ARG A 253 0.10 -13.72 -3.15
C ARG A 253 0.44 -12.76 -1.98
N GLN A 254 1.60 -12.91 -1.35
CA GLN A 254 1.99 -12.05 -0.24
C GLN A 254 2.42 -10.66 -0.73
N GLU A 255 3.16 -10.57 -1.84
CA GLU A 255 3.46 -9.28 -2.47
C GLU A 255 2.19 -8.56 -2.93
N MET A 256 1.25 -9.27 -3.55
CA MET A 256 -0.03 -8.69 -3.98
C MET A 256 -0.85 -8.07 -2.85
N ARG A 257 -0.70 -8.56 -1.60
CA ARG A 257 -1.34 -7.99 -0.40
C ARG A 257 -0.76 -6.63 0.02
N SER A 258 0.36 -6.21 -0.56
CA SER A 258 0.89 -4.84 -0.45
C SER A 258 0.77 -4.08 -1.78
N TYR A 259 0.95 -4.74 -2.92
CA TYR A 259 0.94 -4.08 -4.24
C TYR A 259 -0.40 -3.46 -4.60
N VAL A 260 -1.52 -4.04 -4.16
CA VAL A 260 -2.85 -3.40 -4.36
C VAL A 260 -2.98 -2.06 -3.64
N CYS A 261 -2.25 -1.86 -2.54
CA CYS A 261 -2.15 -0.58 -1.82
C CYS A 261 -1.13 0.35 -2.50
N GLY A 262 0.00 -0.21 -2.91
CA GLY A 262 1.06 0.49 -3.66
C GLY A 262 0.60 1.05 -5.01
N GLN A 263 -0.58 0.65 -5.51
CA GLN A 263 -1.12 1.32 -6.69
C GLN A 263 -1.44 2.82 -6.46
N CYS A 264 -1.63 3.25 -5.21
CA CYS A 264 -1.96 4.63 -4.87
C CYS A 264 -1.04 5.24 -3.80
N HIS A 265 -0.68 4.46 -2.79
CA HIS A 265 0.05 4.89 -1.59
C HIS A 265 1.56 4.92 -1.82
N VAL A 266 1.98 5.84 -2.70
CA VAL A 266 3.34 5.96 -3.23
C VAL A 266 3.73 7.41 -3.55
N GLU A 267 5.03 7.67 -3.63
CA GLU A 267 5.56 8.89 -4.21
C GLU A 267 5.38 8.90 -5.73
N TYR A 268 5.01 10.06 -6.29
CA TYR A 268 4.82 10.22 -7.73
C TYR A 268 5.01 11.67 -8.18
N TYR A 269 5.31 11.82 -9.47
CA TYR A 269 5.28 13.11 -10.16
C TYR A 269 4.59 13.02 -11.53
N PHE A 270 4.30 14.18 -12.12
CA PHE A 270 3.74 14.28 -13.46
C PHE A 270 4.82 14.64 -14.48
N LYS A 271 5.20 13.68 -15.31
CA LYS A 271 6.21 13.83 -16.36
C LYS A 271 5.62 14.49 -17.60
N GLY A 272 6.34 15.51 -18.08
CA GLY A 272 6.09 16.14 -19.39
C GLY A 272 4.79 16.97 -19.45
N PRO A 273 4.56 17.63 -20.60
CA PRO A 273 3.31 18.34 -20.87
C PRO A 273 2.09 17.42 -20.88
N GLU A 274 2.27 16.12 -21.14
CA GLU A 274 1.22 15.10 -21.13
C GLU A 274 0.71 14.78 -19.72
N LYS A 275 1.40 15.25 -18.68
CA LYS A 275 1.08 14.99 -17.27
C LYS A 275 1.00 13.49 -16.94
N ARG A 276 1.88 12.68 -17.54
CA ARG A 276 1.94 11.24 -17.26
C ARG A 276 2.41 11.02 -15.82
N LEU A 277 1.63 10.30 -15.02
CA LEU A 277 2.03 9.92 -13.66
C LEU A 277 3.14 8.88 -13.70
N VAL A 278 4.21 9.12 -12.95
CA VAL A 278 5.39 8.25 -12.90
C VAL A 278 5.81 8.06 -11.44
N TYR A 279 6.14 6.81 -11.08
CA TYR A 279 6.78 6.50 -9.80
C TYR A 279 8.30 6.53 -10.00
N PRO A 280 9.06 7.34 -9.25
CA PRO A 280 10.48 7.60 -9.48
C PRO A 280 11.41 6.46 -8.99
N TRP A 281 11.05 5.21 -9.27
CA TRP A 281 11.65 4.01 -8.67
C TRP A 281 12.79 3.39 -9.49
N ALA A 282 13.16 3.98 -10.62
CA ALA A 282 14.18 3.42 -11.52
C ALA A 282 15.56 3.29 -10.87
N LYS A 283 15.83 4.03 -9.79
CA LYS A 283 17.05 3.92 -8.98
C LYS A 283 16.87 3.18 -7.65
N GLY A 284 15.66 2.72 -7.37
CA GLY A 284 15.25 2.19 -6.07
C GLY A 284 14.19 3.06 -5.39
N ILE A 285 13.80 2.67 -4.18
CA ILE A 285 12.66 3.23 -3.42
C ILE A 285 13.09 3.92 -2.11
N LYS A 286 14.39 4.04 -1.83
CA LYS A 286 14.84 4.88 -0.71
C LYS A 286 14.74 6.35 -1.10
N VAL A 287 14.54 7.23 -0.13
CA VAL A 287 14.45 8.69 -0.39
C VAL A 287 15.70 9.23 -1.10
N ASP A 288 16.89 8.72 -0.76
CA ASP A 288 18.15 9.11 -1.41
C ASP A 288 18.20 8.68 -2.88
N GLU A 289 17.68 7.50 -3.20
CA GLU A 289 17.61 6.94 -4.56
C GLU A 289 16.59 7.71 -5.41
N ILE A 290 15.42 8.00 -4.85
CA ILE A 290 14.37 8.82 -5.48
C ILE A 290 14.87 10.25 -5.70
N TYR A 291 15.54 10.85 -4.71
CA TYR A 291 16.14 12.17 -4.88
C TYR A 291 17.19 12.17 -6.00
N ALA A 292 18.06 11.14 -6.06
CA ALA A 292 19.03 10.98 -7.13
C ALA A 292 18.40 10.75 -8.52
N TYR A 293 17.19 10.21 -8.58
CA TYR A 293 16.40 10.12 -9.82
C TYR A 293 15.93 11.52 -10.25
N TYR A 294 15.40 12.32 -9.33
CA TYR A 294 14.97 13.68 -9.63
C TYR A 294 16.13 14.61 -10.01
N GLU A 295 17.30 14.43 -9.41
CA GLU A 295 18.51 15.17 -9.81
C GLU A 295 18.96 14.79 -11.21
N GLU A 296 18.97 13.50 -11.56
CA GLU A 296 19.36 13.04 -12.91
C GLU A 296 18.39 13.54 -14.00
N THR A 297 17.10 13.54 -13.69
CA THR A 297 16.06 13.97 -14.64
C THR A 297 15.86 15.48 -14.68
N GLY A 298 16.47 16.22 -13.75
CA GLY A 298 16.31 17.67 -13.61
C GLY A 298 14.88 18.11 -13.26
N HIS A 299 14.08 17.20 -12.69
CA HIS A 299 12.67 17.47 -12.36
C HIS A 299 12.54 18.52 -11.25
N ALA A 300 11.54 19.38 -11.35
CA ALA A 300 11.10 20.25 -10.26
C ALA A 300 9.60 20.45 -10.36
N ASP A 301 8.89 20.29 -9.25
CA ASP A 301 7.45 20.45 -9.21
C ASP A 301 7.05 21.93 -9.29
N TRP A 302 7.82 22.80 -8.63
CA TRP A 302 7.67 24.25 -8.75
C TRP A 302 8.94 25.01 -8.37
N THR A 303 8.94 26.31 -8.67
CA THR A 303 9.89 27.27 -8.11
C THR A 303 9.27 27.89 -6.87
N HIS A 304 9.91 27.69 -5.71
CA HIS A 304 9.45 28.19 -4.43
C HIS A 304 9.33 29.72 -4.43
N ALA A 305 8.15 30.24 -4.05
CA ALA A 305 7.82 31.66 -4.23
C ALA A 305 8.73 32.60 -3.40
N GLU A 306 9.09 32.22 -2.18
CA GLU A 306 9.90 33.07 -1.30
C GLU A 306 11.40 32.99 -1.60
N SER A 307 11.97 31.78 -1.71
CA SER A 307 13.41 31.58 -1.86
C SER A 307 13.89 31.55 -3.31
N GLY A 308 13.02 31.25 -4.28
CA GLY A 308 13.39 31.00 -5.67
C GLY A 308 14.04 29.64 -5.93
N ALA A 309 14.07 28.73 -4.95
CA ALA A 309 14.60 27.38 -5.15
C ALA A 309 13.68 26.55 -6.06
N LYS A 310 14.26 25.75 -6.96
CA LYS A 310 13.51 24.72 -7.72
C LYS A 310 13.33 23.51 -6.81
N VAL A 311 12.12 23.27 -6.33
CA VAL A 311 11.85 22.29 -5.26
C VAL A 311 10.98 21.12 -5.75
N LEU A 312 10.92 20.08 -4.93
CA LEU A 312 10.16 18.86 -5.15
C LEU A 312 9.02 18.78 -4.13
N LYS A 313 7.92 18.14 -4.50
CA LYS A 313 6.87 17.69 -3.57
C LYS A 313 7.06 16.19 -3.37
N ALA A 314 6.94 15.72 -2.13
CA ALA A 314 6.75 14.29 -1.86
C ALA A 314 5.28 14.02 -1.52
N GLN A 315 4.70 12.92 -2.01
CA GLN A 315 3.31 12.55 -1.78
C GLN A 315 3.26 11.14 -1.19
N HIS A 316 2.65 11.01 -0.01
CA HIS A 316 2.24 9.75 0.63
C HIS A 316 3.09 8.51 0.26
N PRO A 317 4.41 8.51 0.58
CA PRO A 317 5.34 7.45 0.16
C PRO A 317 5.25 6.23 1.09
N GLU A 318 4.04 5.74 1.39
CA GLU A 318 3.87 4.63 2.34
C GLU A 318 4.52 3.35 1.83
N PHE A 319 4.38 3.00 0.54
CA PHE A 319 4.98 1.79 0.01
C PHE A 319 6.52 1.85 0.13
N GLU A 320 7.11 2.97 -0.24
CA GLU A 320 8.54 3.21 -0.17
C GLU A 320 9.07 3.14 1.26
N MET A 321 8.41 3.86 2.18
CA MET A 321 8.78 3.90 3.60
C MET A 321 8.57 2.55 4.28
N TRP A 322 7.41 1.89 4.07
CA TRP A 322 7.13 0.56 4.62
C TRP A 322 8.17 -0.47 4.23
N ASN A 323 8.65 -0.45 2.98
CA ASN A 323 9.70 -1.36 2.51
C ASN A 323 11.05 -1.18 3.26
N GLN A 324 11.28 -0.05 3.94
CA GLN A 324 12.46 0.17 4.80
C GLN A 324 12.25 -0.33 6.24
N GLY A 325 11.05 -0.82 6.54
CA GLY A 325 10.61 -1.24 7.86
C GLY A 325 10.89 -2.69 8.22
N VAL A 326 10.90 -2.98 9.52
CA VAL A 326 11.06 -4.36 10.02
C VAL A 326 9.88 -5.26 9.65
N HIS A 327 8.67 -4.71 9.54
CA HIS A 327 7.48 -5.46 9.14
C HIS A 327 7.60 -5.95 7.71
N ALA A 328 7.90 -5.07 6.75
CA ALA A 328 8.13 -5.45 5.35
C ALA A 328 9.27 -6.46 5.21
N ARG A 329 10.41 -6.21 5.88
CA ARG A 329 11.56 -7.12 5.90
C ARG A 329 11.21 -8.50 6.47
N SER A 330 10.21 -8.58 7.35
CA SER A 330 9.71 -9.83 7.92
C SER A 330 8.54 -10.45 7.13
N GLY A 331 8.22 -9.89 5.95
CA GLY A 331 7.17 -10.39 5.06
C GLY A 331 5.74 -9.98 5.45
N VAL A 332 5.54 -9.04 6.38
CA VAL A 332 4.21 -8.56 6.79
C VAL A 332 3.69 -7.52 5.81
N ALA A 333 2.60 -7.81 5.12
CA ALA A 333 2.00 -6.98 4.09
C ALA A 333 1.08 -5.87 4.66
N CYS A 334 0.75 -4.87 3.85
CA CYS A 334 -0.20 -3.81 4.20
C CYS A 334 -1.53 -4.39 4.70
N ALA A 335 -2.06 -5.38 3.98
CA ALA A 335 -3.31 -6.05 4.32
C ALA A 335 -3.25 -6.89 5.61
N ASP A 336 -2.08 -7.20 6.17
CA ASP A 336 -2.00 -7.91 7.46
C ASP A 336 -2.42 -6.99 8.63
N CYS A 337 -2.15 -5.69 8.53
CA CYS A 337 -2.47 -4.70 9.57
C CYS A 337 -3.73 -3.88 9.26
N HIS A 338 -3.90 -3.45 8.01
CA HIS A 338 -5.01 -2.55 7.61
C HIS A 338 -6.26 -3.29 7.13
N MET A 339 -6.11 -4.56 6.77
CA MET A 339 -7.22 -5.42 6.36
C MET A 339 -7.18 -6.77 7.10
N PRO A 340 -7.07 -6.77 8.44
CA PRO A 340 -6.84 -7.99 9.19
C PRO A 340 -8.02 -8.95 9.03
N TYR A 341 -7.76 -10.24 9.18
CA TYR A 341 -8.82 -11.22 9.18
C TYR A 341 -9.75 -11.04 10.39
N GLN A 342 -11.05 -11.15 10.14
CA GLN A 342 -12.09 -11.19 11.17
C GLN A 342 -12.96 -12.45 11.03
N ARG A 343 -13.58 -12.84 12.15
CA ARG A 343 -14.57 -13.93 12.16
C ARG A 343 -15.97 -13.34 12.12
N VAL A 344 -16.77 -13.76 11.15
CA VAL A 344 -18.18 -13.42 11.04
C VAL A 344 -18.97 -14.74 11.03
N GLY A 345 -19.56 -15.08 12.17
CA GLY A 345 -20.07 -16.43 12.40
C GLY A 345 -18.96 -17.47 12.24
N ALA A 346 -19.17 -18.46 11.37
CA ALA A 346 -18.17 -19.49 11.06
C ALA A 346 -17.12 -19.05 10.01
N ALA A 347 -17.37 -17.97 9.28
CA ALA A 347 -16.52 -17.54 8.17
C ALA A 347 -15.33 -16.69 8.64
N LYS A 348 -14.18 -16.89 7.98
CA LYS A 348 -13.01 -16.00 8.07
C LYS A 348 -13.04 -15.04 6.89
N VAL A 349 -13.13 -13.74 7.15
CA VAL A 349 -13.27 -12.70 6.13
C VAL A 349 -12.17 -11.66 6.32
N THR A 350 -11.67 -11.09 5.22
CA THR A 350 -10.75 -9.94 5.25
C THR A 350 -11.54 -8.67 5.56
N ASP A 351 -11.17 -7.94 6.61
CA ASP A 351 -11.80 -6.67 6.96
C ASP A 351 -11.50 -5.61 5.88
N HIS A 352 -12.54 -5.08 5.25
CA HIS A 352 -12.42 -4.02 4.23
C HIS A 352 -12.71 -2.64 4.80
N HIS A 353 -12.91 -2.52 6.12
CA HIS A 353 -12.91 -1.23 6.79
C HIS A 353 -11.46 -0.77 7.03
N ILE A 354 -10.86 -0.27 5.95
CA ILE A 354 -9.49 0.26 5.94
C ILE A 354 -9.47 1.55 6.77
N GLN A 355 -8.74 1.51 7.89
CA GLN A 355 -8.61 2.60 8.86
C GLN A 355 -7.28 2.46 9.63
N SER A 356 -7.06 3.31 10.62
CA SER A 356 -5.91 3.16 11.53
C SER A 356 -5.96 1.82 12.29
N PRO A 357 -4.91 0.97 12.22
CA PRO A 357 -4.83 -0.29 12.96
C PRO A 357 -4.95 -0.12 14.48
N LEU A 358 -4.63 1.07 15.01
CA LEU A 358 -4.77 1.40 16.44
C LEU A 358 -6.23 1.39 16.93
N LEU A 359 -7.20 1.45 16.02
CA LEU A 359 -8.62 1.34 16.34
C LEU A 359 -9.08 -0.11 16.49
N ASN A 360 -8.23 -1.09 16.19
CA ASN A 360 -8.53 -2.51 16.22
C ASN A 360 -7.27 -3.37 16.44
N ILE A 361 -6.52 -3.05 17.50
CA ILE A 361 -5.21 -3.64 17.82
C ILE A 361 -5.30 -5.15 17.98
N ASN A 362 -6.39 -5.66 18.55
CA ASN A 362 -6.60 -7.09 18.72
C ASN A 362 -6.43 -7.89 17.42
N ARG A 363 -7.07 -7.45 16.34
CA ARG A 363 -7.02 -8.15 15.05
C ARG A 363 -5.77 -7.78 14.25
N ALA A 364 -5.37 -6.51 14.28
CA ALA A 364 -4.28 -6.00 13.47
C ALA A 364 -2.88 -6.38 14.00
N CYS A 365 -2.72 -6.61 15.30
CA CYS A 365 -1.41 -6.79 15.94
C CYS A 365 -1.30 -8.08 16.75
N GLN A 366 -2.33 -8.45 17.53
CA GLN A 366 -2.20 -9.54 18.53
C GLN A 366 -2.23 -10.95 17.93
N THR A 367 -2.50 -11.08 16.64
CA THR A 367 -2.26 -12.31 15.88
C THR A 367 -0.79 -12.72 15.96
N CYS A 368 0.13 -11.76 15.83
CA CYS A 368 1.58 -11.94 15.91
C CYS A 368 2.17 -11.57 17.28
N HIS A 369 1.67 -10.51 17.92
CA HIS A 369 2.27 -9.94 19.13
C HIS A 369 1.48 -10.29 20.39
N LYS A 370 2.06 -11.09 21.29
CA LYS A 370 1.40 -11.54 22.54
C LYS A 370 1.59 -10.55 23.69
N TRP A 371 1.26 -9.28 23.45
CA TRP A 371 1.30 -8.19 24.44
C TRP A 371 -0.11 -7.60 24.62
N PRO A 372 -0.43 -7.01 25.79
CA PRO A 372 -1.69 -6.28 25.99
C PRO A 372 -1.89 -5.17 24.95
N GLU A 373 -3.14 -4.88 24.56
CA GLU A 373 -3.44 -3.85 23.55
C GLU A 373 -2.90 -2.48 23.94
N ASP A 374 -3.01 -2.13 25.23
CA ASP A 374 -2.53 -0.84 25.74
C ASP A 374 -1.01 -0.71 25.62
N GLU A 375 -0.27 -1.80 25.81
CA GLU A 375 1.18 -1.80 25.65
C GLU A 375 1.55 -1.62 24.17
N LEU A 376 0.88 -2.33 23.26
CA LEU A 376 1.09 -2.19 21.82
C LEU A 376 0.77 -0.75 21.37
N ARG A 377 -0.32 -0.17 21.86
CA ARG A 377 -0.68 1.23 21.59
C ARG A 377 0.40 2.18 22.07
N GLN A 378 0.87 2.03 23.31
CA GLN A 378 1.93 2.88 23.87
C GLN A 378 3.24 2.77 23.09
N ARG A 379 3.61 1.58 22.61
CA ARG A 379 4.81 1.41 21.77
C ARG A 379 4.67 2.15 20.44
N VAL A 380 3.52 2.06 19.78
CA VAL A 380 3.23 2.80 18.55
C VAL A 380 3.26 4.31 18.81
N GLU A 381 2.53 4.79 19.81
CA GLU A 381 2.49 6.21 20.16
C GLU A 381 3.85 6.76 20.59
N THR A 382 4.72 5.95 21.21
CA THR A 382 6.09 6.35 21.54
C THR A 382 6.92 6.58 20.29
N ILE A 383 6.79 5.71 19.28
CA ILE A 383 7.46 5.88 17.99
C ILE A 383 6.94 7.13 17.30
N GLN A 384 5.62 7.27 17.19
CA GLN A 384 4.97 8.40 16.53
C GLN A 384 5.28 9.72 17.23
N GLY A 385 5.32 9.75 18.56
CA GLY A 385 5.69 10.94 19.33
C GLY A 385 7.13 11.38 19.09
N ARG A 386 8.08 10.43 19.04
CA ARG A 386 9.49 10.74 18.70
C ARG A 386 9.65 11.21 17.26
N HIS A 387 8.92 10.61 16.34
CA HIS A 387 8.86 11.05 14.96
C HIS A 387 8.32 12.47 14.85
N ALA A 388 7.16 12.76 15.46
CA ALA A 388 6.54 14.09 15.45
C ALA A 388 7.47 15.17 16.02
N GLU A 389 8.11 14.92 17.18
CA GLU A 389 9.08 15.85 17.76
C GLU A 389 10.24 16.15 16.81
N THR A 390 10.78 15.11 16.15
CA THR A 390 11.92 15.26 15.24
C THR A 390 11.49 15.94 13.94
N ARG A 391 10.30 15.62 13.43
CA ARG A 391 9.69 16.27 12.27
C ARG A 391 9.50 17.75 12.53
N ASP A 392 9.02 18.14 13.71
CA ASP A 392 8.87 19.55 14.07
C ASP A 392 10.20 20.31 14.03
N ARG A 393 11.26 19.72 14.57
CA ARG A 393 12.61 20.31 14.49
C ARG A 393 13.11 20.43 13.05
N ALA A 394 12.76 19.47 12.19
CA ALA A 394 13.11 19.50 10.78
C ALA A 394 12.31 20.56 10.00
N MET A 395 11.01 20.70 10.27
CA MET A 395 10.16 21.77 9.74
C MET A 395 10.66 23.16 10.14
N ASP A 396 11.12 23.34 11.38
CA ASP A 396 11.76 24.58 11.83
C ASP A 396 13.06 24.86 11.07
N ALA A 397 13.86 23.82 10.78
CA ALA A 397 15.09 23.97 10.02
C ALA A 397 14.83 24.37 8.56
N VAL A 398 13.85 23.75 7.90
CA VAL A 398 13.43 24.07 6.52
C VAL A 398 12.92 25.51 6.44
N THR A 399 11.98 25.89 7.31
CA THR A 399 11.41 27.24 7.29
C THR A 399 12.42 28.32 7.67
N ALA A 400 13.35 28.04 8.59
CA ALA A 400 14.45 28.96 8.90
C ALA A 400 15.37 29.18 7.68
N LEU A 401 15.74 28.12 6.96
CA LEU A 401 16.55 28.22 5.74
C LEU A 401 15.81 29.00 4.64
N ILE A 402 14.52 28.72 4.42
CA ILE A 402 13.68 29.49 3.47
C ILE A 402 13.71 30.98 3.81
N GLY A 403 13.52 31.32 5.08
CA GLY A 403 13.57 32.70 5.56
C GLY A 403 14.95 33.36 5.40
N ASP A 404 16.03 32.63 5.64
CA ASP A 404 17.40 33.12 5.42
C ASP A 404 17.68 33.40 3.94
N ILE A 405 17.29 32.49 3.03
CA ILE A 405 17.44 32.69 1.58
C ILE A 405 16.62 33.89 1.13
N ARG A 406 15.37 34.03 1.61
CA ARG A 406 14.51 35.17 1.29
C ARG A 406 15.17 36.49 1.71
N ARG A 407 15.68 36.58 2.95
CA ARG A 407 16.38 37.79 3.44
C ARG A 407 17.63 38.11 2.64
N ALA A 408 18.44 37.11 2.30
CA ALA A 408 19.64 37.31 1.48
C ALA A 408 19.28 37.83 0.08
N LYS A 409 18.22 37.29 -0.53
CA LYS A 409 17.68 37.76 -1.80
C LYS A 409 17.17 39.20 -1.71
N GLU A 410 16.40 39.55 -0.67
CA GLU A 410 15.90 40.91 -0.42
C GLU A 410 17.04 41.92 -0.16
N ALA A 411 18.16 41.46 0.40
CA ALA A 411 19.38 42.25 0.58
C ALA A 411 20.22 42.40 -0.70
N GLY A 412 19.77 41.84 -1.84
CA GLY A 412 20.44 41.98 -3.13
C GLY A 412 21.55 40.98 -3.40
N ALA A 413 21.59 39.83 -2.70
CA ALA A 413 22.52 38.75 -3.03
C ALA A 413 22.31 38.26 -4.47
N ALA A 414 23.40 38.08 -5.21
CA ALA A 414 23.38 37.52 -6.56
C ALA A 414 22.89 36.06 -6.55
N ASP A 415 22.28 35.60 -7.64
CA ASP A 415 21.70 34.26 -7.72
C ASP A 415 22.75 33.16 -7.53
N GLU A 416 23.99 33.38 -7.96
CA GLU A 416 25.13 32.48 -7.77
C GLU A 416 25.45 32.29 -6.29
N ALA A 417 25.36 33.36 -5.49
CA ALA A 417 25.61 33.32 -4.04
C ALA A 417 24.49 32.58 -3.27
N LEU A 418 23.31 32.42 -3.87
CA LEU A 418 22.18 31.70 -3.30
C LEU A 418 22.09 30.24 -3.75
N ALA A 419 22.89 29.83 -4.74
CA ALA A 419 22.75 28.55 -5.41
C ALA A 419 22.90 27.35 -4.44
N GLU A 420 23.94 27.34 -3.61
CA GLU A 420 24.19 26.26 -2.66
C GLU A 420 23.09 26.18 -1.58
N ALA A 421 22.62 27.32 -1.07
CA ALA A 421 21.54 27.37 -0.10
C ALA A 421 20.21 26.90 -0.68
N ARG A 422 19.91 27.26 -1.94
CA ARG A 422 18.71 26.78 -2.67
C ARG A 422 18.77 25.28 -2.96
N ALA A 423 19.94 24.75 -3.29
CA ALA A 423 20.15 23.31 -3.47
C ALA A 423 19.96 22.56 -2.14
N ALA A 424 20.50 23.10 -1.04
CA ALA A 424 20.27 22.57 0.30
C ALA A 424 18.78 22.60 0.69
N GLN A 425 18.07 23.70 0.42
CA GLN A 425 16.62 23.77 0.62
C GLN A 425 15.91 22.68 -0.16
N ARG A 426 16.19 22.56 -1.47
CA ARG A 426 15.56 21.54 -2.33
C ARG A 426 15.66 20.14 -1.73
N LYS A 427 16.87 19.72 -1.31
CA LYS A 427 17.08 18.41 -0.70
C LYS A 427 16.42 18.29 0.67
N CYS A 428 16.69 19.22 1.58
CA CYS A 428 16.19 19.08 2.95
C CYS A 428 14.67 19.19 3.01
N GLN A 429 14.05 20.07 2.22
CA GLN A 429 12.61 20.16 2.07
C GLN A 429 12.02 18.84 1.54
N PHE A 430 12.59 18.26 0.48
CA PHE A 430 12.10 16.97 -0.04
C PHE A 430 12.18 15.85 1.01
N PHE A 431 13.26 15.80 1.79
CA PHE A 431 13.42 14.78 2.84
C PHE A 431 12.43 14.97 3.99
N VAL A 432 12.18 16.21 4.43
CA VAL A 432 11.14 16.48 5.43
C VAL A 432 9.76 16.12 4.87
N ASP A 433 9.45 16.54 3.65
CA ASP A 433 8.17 16.28 2.99
C ASP A 433 7.95 14.77 2.77
N PHE A 434 8.99 14.00 2.46
CA PHE A 434 8.90 12.54 2.31
C PHE A 434 8.55 11.84 3.63
N ALA A 435 9.08 12.34 4.76
CA ALA A 435 8.77 11.80 6.08
C ALA A 435 7.41 12.29 6.61
N GLU A 436 7.02 13.53 6.32
CA GLU A 436 5.75 14.13 6.73
C GLU A 436 4.56 13.63 5.90
N ALA A 437 4.73 13.51 4.58
CA ALA A 437 3.65 13.04 3.72
C ALA A 437 3.28 11.57 3.98
N GLU A 438 4.13 10.82 4.67
CA GLU A 438 3.92 9.41 5.01
C GLU A 438 3.03 9.25 6.25
N ASN A 439 1.92 8.54 6.09
CA ASN A 439 0.79 8.60 7.03
C ASN A 439 0.95 7.79 8.33
N SER A 440 2.04 7.03 8.51
CA SER A 440 2.22 6.21 9.71
C SER A 440 2.80 6.97 10.89
N SER A 441 3.20 8.24 10.67
CA SER A 441 4.02 9.02 11.61
C SER A 441 5.27 8.25 12.01
N GLY A 442 5.95 7.66 11.02
CA GLY A 442 7.18 6.89 11.18
C GLY A 442 7.02 5.46 11.72
N PHE A 443 5.81 4.98 12.02
CA PHE A 443 5.63 3.60 12.51
C PHE A 443 6.05 2.52 11.49
N HIS A 444 5.83 2.76 10.19
CA HIS A 444 6.17 1.81 9.14
C HIS A 444 7.67 1.53 9.07
N ALA A 445 8.53 2.55 9.21
CA ALA A 445 9.99 2.41 9.28
C ALA A 445 10.62 3.42 10.25
N PRO A 446 10.59 3.14 11.58
CA PRO A 446 10.94 4.14 12.60
C PRO A 446 12.35 4.68 12.49
N GLN A 447 13.34 3.82 12.27
CA GLN A 447 14.74 4.24 12.18
C GLN A 447 15.02 4.99 10.87
N GLU A 448 14.38 4.59 9.78
CA GLU A 448 14.55 5.27 8.49
C GLU A 448 13.92 6.66 8.52
N ALA A 449 12.68 6.80 9.00
CA ALA A 449 12.04 8.09 9.18
C ALA A 449 12.91 9.05 10.03
N MET A 450 13.50 8.56 11.12
CA MET A 450 14.41 9.37 11.96
C MET A 450 15.70 9.74 11.23
N ARG A 451 16.30 8.83 10.45
CA ARG A 451 17.49 9.11 9.63
C ARG A 451 17.20 10.18 8.58
N ILE A 452 16.07 10.08 7.89
CA ILE A 452 15.63 11.05 6.87
C ILE A 452 15.50 12.44 7.48
N LEU A 453 14.80 12.56 8.61
CA LEU A 453 14.61 13.84 9.31
C LEU A 453 15.93 14.41 9.83
N ALA A 454 16.82 13.57 10.38
CA ALA A 454 18.16 14.00 10.81
C ALA A 454 19.01 14.52 9.64
N SER A 455 19.00 13.81 8.51
CA SER A 455 19.66 14.22 7.26
C SER A 455 19.10 15.54 6.74
N ALA A 456 17.78 15.73 6.81
CA ALA A 456 17.14 16.98 6.43
C ALA A 456 17.58 18.15 7.31
N ILE A 457 17.60 17.97 8.64
CA ILE A 457 18.07 18.99 9.58
C ILE A 457 19.50 19.40 9.25
N ASP A 458 20.43 18.44 9.13
CA ASP A 458 21.84 18.71 8.80
C ASP A 458 21.97 19.46 7.47
N THR A 459 21.26 18.99 6.44
CA THR A 459 21.27 19.61 5.11
C THR A 459 20.76 21.06 5.15
N CYS A 460 19.67 21.33 5.88
CA CYS A 460 19.18 22.70 6.01
C CYS A 460 20.21 23.59 6.75
N ARG A 461 20.88 23.08 7.79
CA ARG A 461 21.92 23.85 8.52
C ARG A 461 23.13 24.15 7.63
N ARG A 462 23.57 23.21 6.78
CA ARG A 462 24.60 23.45 5.77
C ARG A 462 24.20 24.55 4.80
N GLY A 463 22.94 24.56 4.36
CA GLY A 463 22.39 25.65 3.53
C GLY A 463 22.49 27.02 4.19
N GLN A 464 22.22 27.10 5.50
CA GLN A 464 22.35 28.36 6.25
C GLN A 464 23.81 28.79 6.42
N LEU A 465 24.74 27.85 6.57
CA LEU A 465 26.18 28.13 6.63
C LEU A 465 26.72 28.64 5.28
N ALA A 466 26.24 28.07 4.17
CA ALA A 466 26.62 28.52 2.83
C ALA A 466 26.28 30.01 2.60
N LEU A 467 25.15 30.49 3.12
CA LEU A 467 24.77 31.91 3.06
C LEU A 467 25.72 32.84 3.85
N ARG A 468 26.53 32.30 4.76
CA ARG A 468 27.45 33.06 5.62
C ARG A 468 28.91 32.94 5.21
N GLY A 469 29.21 32.29 4.08
CA GLY A 469 30.57 32.04 3.62
C GLY A 469 31.33 30.97 4.41
N GLY A 470 30.63 30.13 5.18
CA GLY A 470 31.24 28.99 5.85
C GLY A 470 31.54 27.87 4.85
N SER A 471 32.75 27.31 4.88
CA SER A 471 33.04 26.07 4.17
C SER A 471 32.36 24.90 4.89
N ASN A 472 31.65 24.05 4.15
CA ASN A 472 31.10 22.82 4.71
C ASN A 472 32.26 21.90 5.11
N PRO A 473 32.36 21.45 6.38
CA PRO A 473 33.29 20.39 6.72
C PRO A 473 32.95 19.13 5.91
N PRO A 474 33.95 18.32 5.50
CA PRO A 474 33.71 17.11 4.73
C PRO A 474 32.73 16.19 5.47
N SER A 475 31.81 15.56 4.74
CA SER A 475 30.82 14.62 5.31
C SER A 475 31.54 13.38 5.85
N GLY A 476 31.89 13.40 7.13
CA GLY A 476 32.49 12.26 7.83
C GLY A 476 31.42 11.25 8.24
N LEU A 477 30.91 10.46 7.30
CA LEU A 477 30.46 9.13 7.67
C LEU A 477 31.72 8.26 7.74
N VAL A 478 32.13 7.92 8.96
CA VAL A 478 33.10 6.85 9.16
C VAL A 478 32.41 5.58 8.69
N GLU A 479 32.89 4.99 7.58
CA GLU A 479 32.40 3.68 7.15
C GLU A 479 32.55 2.70 8.32
N PRO A 480 31.49 1.97 8.71
CA PRO A 480 31.66 0.88 9.65
C PRO A 480 32.66 -0.12 9.06
N PRO A 481 33.51 -0.77 9.89
CA PRO A 481 34.43 -1.77 9.39
C PRO A 481 33.65 -2.82 8.60
N ALA A 482 34.14 -3.12 7.39
CA ALA A 482 33.62 -4.21 6.59
C ALA A 482 33.70 -5.51 7.41
N ASN A 483 32.54 -6.09 7.71
CA ASN A 483 32.43 -7.44 8.27
C ASN A 483 32.15 -8.44 7.14
#